data_AF-A0A7L5T4E8-F1
#
_entry.id   AF-A0A7L5T4E8-F1
#
_cell.length_a   1.000
_cell.length_b   1.000
_cell.length_c   1.000
_cell.angle_alpha   90.00
_cell.angle_beta   90.00
_cell.angle_gamma   90.00
#
_symmetry.space_group_name_H-M   'P 1'
#
loop_
_entity.id
_entity.type
_entity.pdbx_description
1 polymer ?
#
loop_
_entity_poly.entity_id
_entity_poly.type
_entity_poly.pdbx_seq_one_letter_code
_entity_poly.pdbx_strand_id
1 'polypeptide(L)'
;MYDCEGCGQSHRQGLLFGSGIGEAKWWCWRCQSTDQKELIRSLDDRALGVLNRDADGVDWPYGPNIYVQMRADLLDWADRHDIKSGNTRCSSGLHWLDKGRCAKQECYSKPGFYDHTTTWLSRTTGRPALVFNQPYRHVDPAEVLDSIREYPSLTAEVGPESWYGAGTTGVYIWNDGNRSEAV
;
A
#
# COMPACT_ATOMS: atom_id res chain seq x y z
N MET A 1 19.04 -4.92 11.72
CA MET A 1 20.28 -5.17 10.94
C MET A 1 20.14 -6.59 10.43
N TYR A 2 20.46 -6.85 9.16
CA TYR A 2 20.23 -8.15 8.53
C TYR A 2 21.52 -8.69 7.94
N ASP A 3 21.67 -10.02 7.98
CA ASP A 3 22.84 -10.71 7.43
C ASP A 3 22.71 -10.80 5.92
N CYS A 4 23.72 -10.30 5.22
CA CYS A 4 23.74 -10.27 3.77
C CYS A 4 24.08 -11.65 3.21
N GLU A 5 23.25 -12.15 2.29
CA GLU A 5 23.48 -13.43 1.61
C GLU A 5 24.82 -13.46 0.86
N GLY A 6 25.23 -12.33 0.27
CA GLY A 6 26.44 -12.28 -0.56
C GLY A 6 27.76 -12.23 0.22
N CYS A 7 27.79 -11.61 1.41
CA CYS A 7 29.03 -11.45 2.19
C CYS A 7 28.99 -12.01 3.61
N GLY A 8 27.83 -12.51 4.06
CA GLY A 8 27.62 -13.03 5.42
C GLY A 8 27.71 -11.98 6.54
N GLN A 9 27.89 -10.70 6.21
CA GLN A 9 28.01 -9.63 7.19
C GLN A 9 26.66 -8.94 7.44
N SER A 10 26.46 -8.49 8.68
CA SER A 10 25.28 -7.74 9.06
C SER A 10 25.38 -6.29 8.56
N HIS A 11 24.40 -5.87 7.76
CA HIS A 11 24.34 -4.51 7.20
C HIS A 11 23.03 -3.81 7.57
N ARG A 12 23.08 -2.46 7.65
CA ARG A 12 21.89 -1.61 7.81
C ARG A 12 21.22 -1.26 6.48
N GLN A 13 21.99 -1.20 5.40
CA GLN A 13 21.53 -0.81 4.07
C GLN A 13 21.52 -2.03 3.15
N GLY A 14 20.40 -2.23 2.47
CA GLY A 14 20.13 -3.39 1.63
C GLY A 14 18.63 -3.54 1.40
N LEU A 15 18.26 -4.60 0.68
CA LEU A 15 16.87 -4.93 0.40
C LEU A 15 16.67 -6.45 0.43
N LEU A 16 15.42 -6.85 0.67
CA LEU A 16 14.99 -8.25 0.65
C LEU A 16 14.56 -8.64 -0.76
N PHE A 17 15.20 -9.66 -1.33
CA PHE A 17 14.86 -10.24 -2.63
C PHE A 17 14.27 -11.64 -2.46
N GLY A 18 13.09 -11.87 -3.04
CA GLY A 18 12.35 -13.14 -2.99
C GLY A 18 10.85 -12.90 -2.88
N SER A 19 10.08 -13.99 -2.94
CA SER A 19 8.61 -14.03 -3.05
C SER A 19 7.86 -13.70 -1.76
N GLY A 20 8.54 -13.58 -0.61
CA GLY A 20 7.89 -13.18 0.64
C GLY A 20 8.59 -13.67 1.90
N ILE A 21 7.83 -13.68 3.00
CA ILE A 21 8.30 -14.10 4.33
C ILE A 21 8.81 -15.53 4.28
N GLY A 22 10.05 -15.74 4.72
CA GLY A 22 10.71 -17.06 4.78
C GLY A 22 11.44 -17.49 3.51
N GLU A 23 11.18 -16.84 2.37
CA GLU A 23 11.84 -17.14 1.08
C GLU A 23 12.81 -16.03 0.66
N ALA A 24 12.58 -14.81 1.13
CA ALA A 24 13.41 -13.68 0.73
C ALA A 24 14.73 -13.62 1.50
N LYS A 25 15.77 -13.22 0.77
CA LYS A 25 17.14 -13.07 1.26
C LYS A 25 17.54 -11.61 1.28
N TRP A 26 18.26 -11.19 2.32
CA TRP A 26 18.76 -9.83 2.43
C TRP A 26 20.05 -9.64 1.62
N TRP A 27 20.09 -8.60 0.80
CA TRP A 27 21.27 -8.23 0.02
C TRP A 27 21.69 -6.80 0.30
N CYS A 28 22.89 -6.62 0.85
CA CYS A 28 23.46 -5.29 1.02
C CYS A 28 23.77 -4.66 -0.36
N TRP A 29 23.73 -3.33 -0.44
CA TRP A 29 23.95 -2.58 -1.68
C TRP A 29 25.21 -3.02 -2.47
N ARG A 30 26.28 -3.37 -1.76
CA ARG A 30 27.55 -3.79 -2.37
C ARG A 30 27.46 -5.17 -3.03
N CYS A 31 26.70 -6.09 -2.43
CA CYS A 31 26.57 -7.46 -2.88
C CYS A 31 25.43 -7.67 -3.88
N GLN A 32 24.57 -6.67 -4.09
CA GLN A 32 23.53 -6.72 -5.11
C GLN A 32 24.14 -6.86 -6.51
N SER A 33 23.62 -7.80 -7.30
CA SER A 33 24.00 -8.01 -8.69
C SER A 33 23.60 -6.80 -9.57
N THR A 34 24.10 -6.77 -10.80
CA THR A 34 23.71 -5.75 -11.79
C THR A 34 22.20 -5.79 -12.03
N ASP A 35 21.64 -6.97 -12.32
CA ASP A 35 20.21 -7.16 -12.58
C ASP A 35 19.35 -6.72 -11.39
N GLN A 36 19.78 -7.01 -10.16
CA GLN A 36 19.08 -6.57 -8.95
C GLN A 36 19.04 -5.04 -8.84
N LYS A 37 20.14 -4.36 -9.16
CA LYS A 37 20.21 -2.89 -9.15
C LYS A 37 19.37 -2.28 -10.26
N GLU A 38 19.38 -2.88 -11.44
CA GLU A 38 18.54 -2.45 -12.57
C GLU A 38 17.05 -2.61 -12.25
N LEU A 39 16.66 -3.73 -11.64
CA LEU A 39 15.30 -3.95 -11.17
C LEU A 39 14.89 -2.89 -10.14
N ILE A 40 15.73 -2.63 -9.12
CA ILE A 40 15.44 -1.60 -8.11
C ILE A 40 15.23 -0.24 -8.78
N ARG A 41 16.15 0.17 -9.67
CA ARG A 41 16.03 1.45 -10.39
C ARG A 41 14.74 1.51 -11.20
N SER A 42 14.41 0.46 -11.94
CA SER A 42 13.18 0.40 -12.74
C SER A 42 11.92 0.54 -11.88
N LEU A 43 11.89 -0.11 -10.70
CA LEU A 43 10.78 0.01 -9.76
C LEU A 43 10.70 1.42 -9.16
N ASP A 44 11.83 2.01 -8.77
CA ASP A 44 11.87 3.37 -8.24
C ASP A 44 11.41 4.40 -9.30
N ASP A 45 11.80 4.24 -10.57
CA ASP A 45 11.37 5.08 -11.68
C ASP A 45 9.85 4.95 -11.92
N ARG A 46 9.32 3.72 -11.94
CA ARG A 46 7.87 3.47 -12.05
C ARG A 46 7.11 4.09 -10.88
N ALA A 47 7.65 3.99 -9.67
CA ALA A 47 7.01 4.50 -8.46
C ALA A 47 6.82 6.02 -8.48
N LEU A 48 7.56 6.78 -9.29
CA LEU A 48 7.38 8.24 -9.42
C LEU A 48 5.98 8.64 -9.91
N GLY A 49 5.29 7.78 -10.65
CA GLY A 49 3.90 8.00 -11.09
C GLY A 49 2.84 7.56 -10.08
N VAL A 50 3.25 6.83 -9.04
CA VAL A 50 2.34 6.08 -8.16
C VAL A 50 2.47 6.51 -6.70
N LEU A 51 3.68 6.74 -6.22
CA LEU A 51 3.98 6.99 -4.82
C LEU A 51 4.46 8.43 -4.62
N ASN A 52 4.26 8.93 -3.40
CA ASN A 52 4.84 10.21 -3.00
C ASN A 52 6.36 10.07 -2.83
N ARG A 53 7.05 11.21 -2.80
CA ARG A 53 8.47 11.27 -2.49
C ARG A 53 8.78 12.39 -1.51
N ASP A 54 9.82 12.21 -0.74
CA ASP A 54 10.41 13.23 0.10
C ASP A 54 11.91 13.39 -0.20
N ALA A 55 12.68 13.93 0.76
CA ALA A 55 14.12 14.10 0.63
C ALA A 55 14.89 12.78 0.65
N ASP A 56 14.32 11.72 1.24
CA ASP A 56 14.94 10.42 1.42
C ASP A 56 14.58 9.43 0.29
N GLY A 57 13.60 9.78 -0.55
CA GLY A 57 13.30 9.08 -1.79
C GLY A 57 11.81 8.81 -1.97
N VAL A 58 11.48 7.69 -2.60
CA VAL A 58 10.11 7.20 -2.76
C VAL A 58 9.58 6.71 -1.41
N ASP A 59 8.39 7.18 -1.03
CA ASP A 59 7.69 6.77 0.19
C ASP A 59 6.96 5.45 -0.05
N TRP A 60 7.71 4.35 0.05
CA TRP A 60 7.17 3.00 -0.02
C TRP A 60 6.30 2.72 1.22
N PRO A 61 5.06 2.24 1.06
CA PRO A 61 4.26 1.79 2.18
C PRO A 61 5.01 0.77 3.04
N TYR A 62 4.96 0.99 4.36
CA TYR A 62 5.70 0.21 5.38
C TYR A 62 7.22 0.40 5.37
N GLY A 63 7.69 1.44 4.67
CA GLY A 63 9.06 1.92 4.71
C GLY A 63 9.98 1.25 3.67
N PRO A 64 11.26 1.67 3.65
CA PRO A 64 12.19 1.31 2.58
C PRO A 64 12.57 -0.19 2.57
N ASN A 65 12.27 -0.94 3.64
CA ASN A 65 12.67 -2.34 3.77
C ASN A 65 11.61 -3.34 3.26
N ILE A 66 10.53 -2.88 2.62
CA ILE A 66 9.59 -3.78 1.96
C ILE A 66 10.30 -4.62 0.88
N TYR A 67 9.89 -5.88 0.76
CA TYR A 67 10.43 -6.84 -0.19
C TYR A 67 10.34 -6.32 -1.62
N VAL A 68 11.39 -6.56 -2.42
CA VAL A 68 11.45 -6.06 -3.81
C VAL A 68 10.29 -6.62 -4.65
N GLN A 69 9.85 -7.86 -4.42
CA GLN A 69 8.69 -8.42 -5.12
C GLN A 69 7.39 -7.67 -4.77
N MET A 70 7.15 -7.40 -3.49
CA MET A 70 5.96 -6.65 -3.05
C MET A 70 5.94 -5.22 -3.59
N ARG A 71 7.11 -4.61 -3.85
CA ARG A 71 7.18 -3.33 -4.56
C ARG A 71 6.62 -3.44 -5.97
N ALA A 72 7.00 -4.49 -6.71
CA ALA A 72 6.47 -4.75 -8.05
C ALA A 72 4.96 -5.03 -7.98
N ASP A 73 4.53 -5.90 -7.07
CA ASP A 73 3.11 -6.26 -6.91
C ASP A 73 2.25 -5.05 -6.55
N LEU A 74 2.76 -4.12 -5.73
CA LEU A 74 2.09 -2.86 -5.40
C LEU A 74 1.91 -1.99 -6.64
N LEU A 75 2.96 -1.83 -7.45
CA LEU A 75 2.90 -0.98 -8.63
C LEU A 75 1.94 -1.57 -9.67
N ASP A 76 1.99 -2.89 -9.90
CA ASP A 76 1.08 -3.57 -10.81
C ASP A 76 -0.37 -3.51 -10.29
N TRP A 77 -0.57 -3.64 -8.98
CA TRP A 77 -1.88 -3.42 -8.35
C TRP A 77 -2.38 -1.98 -8.53
N ALA A 78 -1.52 -0.98 -8.30
CA ALA A 78 -1.89 0.43 -8.45
C ALA A 78 -2.20 0.80 -9.91
N ASP A 79 -1.48 0.20 -10.86
CA ASP A 79 -1.73 0.36 -12.31
C ASP A 79 -3.08 -0.27 -12.70
N ARG A 80 -3.37 -1.50 -12.22
CA ARG A 80 -4.66 -2.17 -12.47
C ARG A 80 -5.87 -1.37 -11.97
N HIS A 81 -5.71 -0.61 -10.89
CA HIS A 81 -6.78 0.20 -10.32
C HIS A 81 -6.75 1.68 -10.73
N ASP A 82 -5.80 2.10 -11.58
CA ASP A 82 -5.59 3.50 -11.97
C ASP A 82 -5.49 4.46 -10.76
N ILE A 83 -4.69 4.08 -9.76
CA ILE A 83 -4.54 4.81 -8.50
C ILE A 83 -3.10 5.24 -8.21
N LYS A 84 -2.97 6.33 -7.46
CA LYS A 84 -1.72 6.84 -6.90
C LYS A 84 -1.89 7.18 -5.42
N SER A 85 -0.79 7.33 -4.71
CA SER A 85 -0.76 7.64 -3.29
C SER A 85 -1.53 8.93 -3.00
N GLY A 86 -2.49 8.81 -2.09
CA GLY A 86 -3.12 9.92 -1.41
C GLY A 86 -2.53 10.12 -0.03
N ASN A 87 -2.81 11.27 0.55
CA ASN A 87 -2.51 11.52 1.95
C ASN A 87 -3.72 12.20 2.59
N THR A 88 -4.09 11.74 3.78
CA THR A 88 -5.14 12.34 4.58
C THR A 88 -4.76 12.36 6.05
N ARG A 89 -5.22 13.40 6.74
CA ARG A 89 -5.15 13.49 8.20
C ARG A 89 -6.36 12.84 8.88
N CYS A 90 -7.33 12.34 8.11
CA CYS A 90 -8.46 11.60 8.66
C CYS A 90 -7.98 10.23 9.12
N SER A 91 -8.21 9.91 10.39
CA SER A 91 -7.68 8.68 10.98
C SER A 91 -8.22 7.41 10.29
N SER A 92 -9.50 7.38 9.91
CA SER A 92 -10.13 6.29 9.14
C SER A 92 -10.10 6.52 7.63
N GLY A 93 -9.70 7.70 7.15
CA GLY A 93 -9.81 8.07 5.74
C GLY A 93 -11.24 8.21 5.19
N LEU A 94 -12.30 7.72 5.85
CA LEU A 94 -13.65 7.64 5.27
C LEU A 94 -14.26 9.00 4.93
N HIS A 95 -14.19 9.97 5.83
CA HIS A 95 -14.68 11.33 5.53
C HIS A 95 -13.93 11.97 4.35
N TRP A 96 -12.61 11.75 4.29
CA TRP A 96 -11.80 12.21 3.17
C TRP A 96 -12.18 11.50 1.88
N LEU A 97 -12.42 10.20 1.94
CA LEU A 97 -12.83 9.38 0.81
C LEU A 97 -14.19 9.81 0.25
N ASP A 98 -15.17 10.05 1.12
CA ASP A 98 -16.54 10.45 0.76
C ASP A 98 -16.62 11.93 0.32
N LYS A 99 -16.04 12.86 1.09
CA LYS A 99 -16.21 14.32 0.88
C LYS A 99 -15.05 14.98 0.14
N GLY A 100 -13.95 14.27 -0.13
CA GLY A 100 -12.73 14.85 -0.68
C GLY A 100 -11.89 15.64 0.32
N ARG A 101 -12.34 15.78 1.57
CA ARG A 101 -11.69 16.57 2.63
C ARG A 101 -12.07 16.04 4.00
N CYS A 102 -11.26 16.34 5.02
CA CYS A 102 -11.56 15.99 6.40
C CYS A 102 -11.33 17.18 7.34
N ALA A 103 -12.32 17.49 8.17
CA ALA A 103 -12.15 18.29 9.37
C ALA A 103 -11.71 17.38 10.52
N LYS A 104 -10.61 17.74 11.20
CA LYS A 104 -9.86 16.90 12.15
C LYS A 104 -10.67 16.35 13.34
N GLN A 105 -11.89 16.83 13.58
CA GLN A 105 -12.76 16.43 14.70
C GLN A 105 -13.71 15.25 14.37
N GLU A 106 -13.86 14.86 13.11
CA GLU A 106 -14.89 13.87 12.71
C GLU A 106 -14.33 12.44 12.58
N CYS A 107 -13.02 12.22 12.71
CA CYS A 107 -12.39 10.91 12.42
C CYS A 107 -11.75 10.30 13.68
N TYR A 108 -12.53 9.88 14.69
CA TYR A 108 -11.96 9.26 15.91
C TYR A 108 -12.22 7.75 16.06
N SER A 109 -13.20 7.18 15.36
CA SER A 109 -13.44 5.74 15.39
C SER A 109 -12.61 5.03 14.32
N LYS A 110 -11.84 4.03 14.75
CA LYS A 110 -11.20 3.06 13.87
C LYS A 110 -11.61 1.65 14.32
N PRO A 111 -12.53 0.99 13.59
CA PRO A 111 -12.74 -0.45 13.72
C PRO A 111 -11.41 -1.22 13.68
N GLY A 112 -11.37 -2.40 14.30
CA GLY A 112 -10.12 -3.16 14.42
C GLY A 112 -9.53 -3.68 13.10
N PHE A 113 -10.22 -3.49 11.97
CA PHE A 113 -9.69 -3.82 10.64
C PHE A 113 -8.89 -2.67 10.01
N TYR A 114 -8.92 -1.47 10.61
CA TYR A 114 -8.07 -0.33 10.23
C TYR A 114 -6.63 -0.55 10.69
N ASP A 115 -5.99 -1.51 10.04
CA ASP A 115 -4.62 -1.89 10.25
C ASP A 115 -3.86 -1.76 8.93
N HIS A 116 -2.63 -1.28 9.02
CA HIS A 116 -1.77 -1.06 7.85
C HIS A 116 -2.43 -0.20 6.76
N THR A 117 -3.24 0.80 7.15
CA THR A 117 -4.05 1.62 6.24
C THR A 117 -3.19 2.44 5.27
N THR A 118 -3.53 2.38 3.99
CA THR A 118 -3.04 3.26 2.93
C THR A 118 -4.19 3.97 2.23
N THR A 119 -3.94 5.14 1.67
CA THR A 119 -4.97 5.96 1.02
C THR A 119 -4.56 6.31 -0.40
N TRP A 120 -5.53 6.31 -1.31
CA TRP A 120 -5.28 6.33 -2.74
C TRP A 120 -6.23 7.28 -3.47
N LEU A 121 -5.66 8.03 -4.41
CA LEU A 121 -6.35 8.91 -5.34
C LEU A 121 -6.50 8.20 -6.68
N SER A 122 -7.61 8.44 -7.39
CA SER A 122 -7.70 8.12 -8.81
C SER A 122 -6.67 8.96 -9.58
N ARG A 123 -5.89 8.34 -10.47
CA ARG A 123 -4.96 9.06 -11.33
C ARG A 123 -5.71 9.90 -12.36
N THR A 124 -6.82 9.38 -12.87
CA THR A 124 -7.69 10.07 -13.83
C THR A 124 -8.31 11.34 -13.26
N THR A 125 -8.93 11.28 -12.07
CA THR A 125 -9.68 12.42 -11.52
C THR A 125 -8.89 13.23 -10.49
N GLY A 126 -7.83 12.66 -9.92
CA GLY A 126 -7.11 13.24 -8.78
C GLY A 126 -7.91 13.24 -7.48
N ARG A 127 -9.10 12.63 -7.44
CA ARG A 127 -9.99 12.60 -6.27
C ARG A 127 -9.75 11.34 -5.43
N PRO A 128 -10.09 11.36 -4.13
CA PRO A 128 -10.03 10.18 -3.27
C PRO A 128 -10.83 9.01 -3.83
N ALA A 129 -10.18 7.89 -4.07
CA ALA A 129 -10.77 6.73 -4.72
C ALA A 129 -10.81 5.50 -3.81
N LEU A 130 -9.81 5.34 -2.94
CA LEU A 130 -9.69 4.14 -2.10
C LEU A 130 -9.04 4.44 -0.75
N VAL A 131 -9.61 3.84 0.29
CA VAL A 131 -8.94 3.56 1.55
C VAL A 131 -8.73 2.05 1.61
N PHE A 132 -7.47 1.63 1.72
CA PHE A 132 -7.09 0.23 1.70
C PHE A 132 -6.51 -0.18 3.06
N ASN A 133 -7.01 -1.26 3.63
CA ASN A 133 -6.51 -1.79 4.90
C ASN A 133 -6.06 -3.24 4.73
N GLN A 134 -5.04 -3.62 5.49
CA GLN A 134 -4.38 -4.91 5.35
C GLN A 134 -4.16 -5.58 6.71
N PRO A 135 -5.25 -5.91 7.44
CA PRO A 135 -5.14 -6.56 8.74
C PRO A 135 -4.61 -7.98 8.65
N TYR A 136 -3.86 -8.38 9.68
CA TYR A 136 -3.40 -9.76 9.90
C TYR A 136 -4.47 -10.71 10.44
N ARG A 137 -5.69 -10.23 10.64
CA ARG A 137 -6.84 -11.04 11.08
C ARG A 137 -7.83 -11.22 9.94
N HIS A 138 -8.63 -12.26 10.03
CA HIS A 138 -9.83 -12.36 9.24
C HIS A 138 -10.79 -11.21 9.59
N VAL A 139 -11.43 -10.64 8.57
CA VAL A 139 -12.39 -9.55 8.69
C VAL A 139 -13.72 -10.03 8.10
N ASP A 140 -14.78 -9.92 8.89
CA ASP A 140 -16.13 -10.18 8.41
C ASP A 140 -16.57 -9.02 7.49
N PRO A 141 -16.98 -9.29 6.23
CA PRO A 141 -17.53 -8.27 5.35
C PRO A 141 -18.66 -7.45 5.98
N ALA A 142 -19.49 -8.04 6.85
CA ALA A 142 -20.55 -7.33 7.55
C ALA A 142 -20.02 -6.26 8.53
N GLU A 143 -18.88 -6.50 9.19
CA GLU A 143 -18.19 -5.52 10.04
C GLU A 143 -17.77 -4.29 9.22
N VAL A 144 -17.25 -4.52 8.02
CA VAL A 144 -16.83 -3.45 7.11
C VAL A 144 -18.04 -2.67 6.59
N LEU A 145 -19.10 -3.36 6.16
CA LEU A 145 -20.32 -2.72 5.67
C LEU A 145 -21.00 -1.86 6.75
N ASP A 146 -21.09 -2.33 7.99
CA ASP A 146 -21.65 -1.52 9.09
C ASP A 146 -20.79 -0.27 9.34
N SER A 147 -19.45 -0.39 9.23
CA SER A 147 -18.55 0.75 9.43
C SER A 147 -18.66 1.86 8.38
N ILE A 148 -19.15 1.54 7.17
CA ILE A 148 -19.32 2.50 6.08
C ILE A 148 -20.77 2.90 5.84
N ARG A 149 -21.73 2.38 6.62
CA ARG A 149 -23.18 2.55 6.38
C ARG A 149 -23.65 4.01 6.31
N GLU A 150 -22.95 4.92 6.99
CA GLU A 150 -23.26 6.35 7.02
C GLU A 150 -22.74 7.10 5.78
N TYR A 151 -21.99 6.41 4.92
CA TYR A 151 -21.38 6.93 3.70
C TYR A 151 -21.97 6.25 2.46
N PRO A 152 -23.13 6.70 1.95
CA PRO A 152 -23.83 6.04 0.85
C PRO A 152 -23.08 6.07 -0.49
N SER A 153 -22.00 6.84 -0.60
CA SER A 153 -21.14 6.90 -1.78
C SER A 153 -20.02 5.85 -1.77
N LEU A 154 -19.89 5.09 -0.66
CA LEU A 154 -18.80 4.15 -0.45
C LEU A 154 -19.28 2.71 -0.58
N THR A 155 -18.41 1.88 -1.14
CA THR A 155 -18.57 0.43 -1.20
C THR A 155 -17.36 -0.26 -0.58
N ALA A 156 -17.53 -1.51 -0.17
CA ALA A 156 -16.46 -2.30 0.40
C ALA A 156 -16.33 -3.68 -0.23
N GLU A 157 -15.09 -4.13 -0.37
CA GLU A 157 -14.73 -5.47 -0.82
C GLU A 157 -13.71 -6.05 0.17
N VAL A 158 -13.89 -7.33 0.54
CA VAL A 158 -12.95 -8.07 1.40
C VAL A 158 -12.44 -9.26 0.62
N GLY A 159 -11.11 -9.36 0.45
CA GLY A 159 -10.50 -10.36 -0.41
C GLY A 159 -9.21 -10.97 0.17
N PRO A 160 -8.85 -12.19 -0.26
CA PRO A 160 -7.68 -12.89 0.23
C PRO A 160 -6.34 -12.39 -0.33
N GLU A 161 -6.33 -11.54 -1.36
CA GLU A 161 -5.10 -11.06 -2.00
C GLU A 161 -4.89 -9.56 -1.82
N SER A 162 -3.69 -9.19 -1.36
CA SER A 162 -3.16 -7.83 -1.42
C SER A 162 -1.70 -7.86 -1.87
N TRP A 163 -1.20 -6.74 -2.39
CA TRP A 163 0.20 -6.61 -2.82
C TRP A 163 1.23 -6.80 -1.70
N TYR A 164 0.81 -6.79 -0.43
CA TYR A 164 1.72 -6.93 0.71
C TYR A 164 2.06 -8.38 1.06
N GLY A 165 1.39 -9.38 0.48
CA GLY A 165 1.83 -10.79 0.50
C GLY A 165 2.14 -11.43 1.86
N ALA A 166 1.75 -10.82 2.98
CA ALA A 166 2.13 -11.22 4.34
C ALA A 166 0.99 -11.96 5.08
N GLY A 167 0.15 -12.68 4.33
CA GLY A 167 -1.03 -13.35 4.89
C GLY A 167 -2.11 -12.39 5.40
N THR A 168 -2.11 -11.14 4.92
CA THR A 168 -3.11 -10.13 5.29
C THR A 168 -4.37 -10.28 4.46
N THR A 169 -5.51 -9.95 5.05
CA THR A 169 -6.76 -9.78 4.31
C THR A 169 -6.77 -8.40 3.65
N GLY A 170 -7.11 -8.30 2.37
CA GLY A 170 -7.33 -7.02 1.71
C GLY A 170 -8.73 -6.50 2.00
N VAL A 171 -8.83 -5.35 2.68
CA VAL A 171 -10.09 -4.62 2.88
C VAL A 171 -10.07 -3.35 2.06
N TYR A 172 -10.85 -3.33 0.99
CA TYR A 172 -10.97 -2.22 0.06
C TYR A 172 -12.22 -1.41 0.42
N ILE A 173 -12.08 -0.11 0.59
CA ILE A 173 -13.21 0.81 0.73
C ILE A 173 -13.10 1.82 -0.40
N TRP A 174 -13.99 1.71 -1.37
CA TRP A 174 -13.99 2.51 -2.59
C TRP A 174 -14.95 3.69 -2.46
N ASN A 175 -14.63 4.78 -3.17
CA ASN A 175 -15.64 5.76 -3.59
C ASN A 175 -16.03 5.44 -5.02
N ASP A 176 -17.25 4.93 -5.25
CA ASP A 176 -17.70 4.48 -6.57
C ASP A 176 -17.65 5.60 -7.62
N GLY A 177 -17.97 6.83 -7.22
CA GLY A 177 -17.96 7.98 -8.12
C GLY A 177 -16.55 8.42 -8.56
N ASN A 178 -15.50 7.92 -7.90
CA ASN A 178 -14.11 8.21 -8.24
C ASN A 178 -13.32 6.96 -8.63
N ARG A 179 -13.94 5.78 -8.64
CA ARG A 179 -13.34 4.53 -9.11
C ARG A 179 -13.25 4.59 -10.63
N SER A 180 -12.06 4.34 -11.17
CA SER A 180 -11.94 4.12 -12.61
C SER A 180 -12.62 2.79 -12.93
N GLU A 181 -13.56 2.77 -13.89
CA GLU A 181 -14.10 1.51 -14.39
C GLU A 181 -12.94 0.68 -14.92
N ALA A 182 -12.82 -0.57 -14.46
CA ALA A 182 -11.81 -1.48 -14.98
C ALA A 182 -12.10 -1.67 -16.48
N VAL A 183 -11.16 -1.26 -17.33
CA VAL A 183 -11.21 -1.46 -18.78
C VAL A 183 -10.97 -2.93 -19.11
#